data_AF-A0A7D7QEH0-F1
#
_entry.id   AF-A0A7D7QEH0-F1
#
_cell.length_a   1.000
_cell.length_b   1.000
_cell.length_c   1.000
_cell.angle_alpha   90.00
_cell.angle_beta   90.00
_cell.angle_gamma   90.00
#
_symmetry.space_group_name_H-M   'P 1'
#
loop_
_entity.id
_entity.type
_entity.pdbx_description
1 polymer ?
#
loop_
_entity_poly.entity_id
_entity_poly.type
_entity_poly.pdbx_seq_one_letter_code
_entity_poly.pdbx_strand_id
1 'polypeptide(L)'
;MAPFIISIVIFTLVLLTAYRRDSLRLLNADSDVRSPLLLILLNVTGILVFGLLPLLYYPLPEILPAELTTLQWLSLGGLVLLTSCFAYFIADKDLRKNVVNVNPAILKSGFLSLYFTVRITFIATYEIWFRGFFLFFCIESFGTATAVAINVALYVLLHAVNGKREMLSCIPFGILLCAVAVWFESPLPAVLIHLALTVPYDVQFVRIKSKSR
;
A
#
# COMPACT_ATOMS: atom_id res chain seq x y z
N MET A 1 9.72 2.19 -20.23
CA MET A 1 10.36 1.18 -19.32
C MET A 1 11.39 1.77 -18.37
N ALA A 2 12.38 2.54 -18.83
CA ALA A 2 13.44 3.10 -17.95
C ALA A 2 12.95 3.77 -16.64
N PRO A 3 11.94 4.68 -16.64
CA PRO A 3 11.44 5.27 -15.40
C PRO A 3 10.90 4.24 -14.41
N PHE A 4 10.24 3.18 -14.89
CA PHE A 4 9.73 2.12 -14.01
C PHE A 4 10.84 1.35 -13.30
N ILE A 5 11.90 1.01 -14.04
CA ILE A 5 13.05 0.30 -13.48
C ILE A 5 13.73 1.17 -12.43
N ILE A 6 13.94 2.46 -12.73
CA ILE A 6 14.55 3.42 -11.80
C ILE A 6 13.71 3.54 -10.52
N SER A 7 12.38 3.68 -10.64
CA SER A 7 11.48 3.74 -9.47
C SER A 7 11.64 2.53 -8.57
N ILE A 8 11.62 1.32 -9.15
CA ILE A 8 11.73 0.06 -8.40
C ILE A 8 13.10 -0.05 -7.74
N VAL A 9 14.20 0.19 -8.47
CA VAL A 9 15.55 0.08 -7.92
C VAL A 9 15.75 1.03 -6.75
N ILE A 10 15.41 2.31 -6.90
CA ILE A 10 15.58 3.29 -5.82
C ILE A 10 14.73 2.90 -4.61
N PHE A 11 13.45 2.58 -4.82
CA PHE A 11 12.57 2.20 -3.72
C PHE A 11 13.06 0.93 -3.00
N THR A 12 13.47 -0.09 -3.74
CA THR A 12 13.98 -1.34 -3.18
C THR A 12 15.24 -1.11 -2.33
N LEU A 13 16.15 -0.22 -2.73
CA LEU A 13 17.35 0.09 -1.91
C LEU A 13 16.97 0.71 -0.55
N VAL A 14 16.02 1.65 -0.53
CA VAL A 14 15.54 2.27 0.70
C VAL A 14 14.73 1.26 1.54
N LEU A 15 13.90 0.45 0.89
CA LEU A 15 13.13 -0.64 1.50
C LEU A 15 14.05 -1.64 2.22
N LEU A 16 15.11 -2.10 1.57
CA LEU A 16 16.09 -3.02 2.17
C LEU A 16 16.81 -2.38 3.36
N THR A 17 17.08 -1.08 3.29
CA THR A 17 17.67 -0.32 4.40
C THR A 17 16.71 -0.23 5.59
N ALA A 18 15.43 0.05 5.34
CA ALA A 18 14.38 0.08 6.35
C ALA A 18 14.12 -1.31 6.96
N TYR A 19 14.17 -2.37 6.15
CA TYR A 19 14.08 -3.76 6.60
C TYR A 19 15.21 -4.12 7.57
N ARG A 20 16.47 -3.85 7.20
CA ARG A 20 17.64 -4.12 8.06
C ARG A 20 17.61 -3.37 9.39
N ARG A 21 16.87 -2.26 9.45
CA ARG A 21 16.70 -1.43 10.65
C ARG A 21 15.36 -1.60 11.33
N ASP A 22 14.58 -2.62 10.95
CA ASP A 22 13.30 -2.95 11.57
C ASP A 22 12.36 -1.73 11.66
N SER A 23 12.27 -1.02 10.53
CA SER A 23 11.56 0.27 10.42
C SER A 23 10.60 0.29 9.22
N LEU A 24 10.05 -0.88 8.87
CA LEU A 24 9.11 -1.03 7.76
C LEU A 24 7.68 -0.61 8.11
N ARG A 25 7.33 -0.63 9.39
CA ARG A 25 5.96 -0.44 9.89
C ARG A 25 5.95 0.31 11.20
N LEU A 26 4.80 0.91 11.49
CA LEU A 26 4.58 1.61 12.75
C LEU A 26 4.68 0.67 13.96
N LEU A 27 4.05 -0.51 13.87
CA LEU A 27 4.18 -1.59 14.83
C LEU A 27 4.40 -2.91 14.10
N ASN A 28 5.24 -3.76 14.68
CA ASN A 28 5.37 -5.18 14.37
C ASN A 28 4.63 -6.00 15.44
N ALA A 29 4.47 -7.30 15.19
CA ALA A 29 3.86 -8.22 16.14
C ALA A 29 4.55 -8.19 17.52
N ASP A 30 5.86 -7.92 17.55
CA ASP A 30 6.69 -8.09 18.75
C ASP A 30 7.31 -6.78 19.29
N SER A 31 7.27 -5.69 18.52
CA SER A 31 7.90 -4.40 18.87
C SER A 31 7.36 -3.24 18.03
N ASP A 32 7.60 -2.01 18.48
CA ASP A 32 7.29 -0.81 17.69
C ASP A 32 8.41 -0.43 16.70
N VAL A 33 8.13 0.56 15.85
CA VAL A 33 9.09 1.07 14.87
C VAL A 33 10.39 1.52 15.54
N ARG A 34 11.53 0.94 15.14
CA ARG A 34 12.84 1.35 15.71
C ARG A 34 13.25 2.75 15.29
N SER A 35 13.01 3.12 14.04
CA SER A 35 13.33 4.45 13.50
C SER A 35 12.11 5.07 12.82
N PRO A 36 11.33 5.89 13.56
CA PRO A 36 10.18 6.60 12.99
C PRO A 36 10.55 7.48 11.80
N LEU A 37 11.73 8.11 11.83
CA LEU A 37 12.24 8.92 10.73
C LEU A 37 12.46 8.08 9.46
N LEU A 38 13.07 6.89 9.59
CA LEU A 38 13.31 6.01 8.44
C LEU A 38 12.02 5.50 7.83
N LEU A 39 11.00 5.22 8.65
CA LEU A 39 9.66 4.88 8.18
C LEU A 39 9.04 6.01 7.36
N ILE A 40 9.13 7.26 7.83
CA ILE A 40 8.66 8.42 7.06
C ILE A 40 9.46 8.58 5.76
N LEU A 41 10.80 8.49 5.83
CA LEU A 41 11.67 8.60 4.66
C LEU A 41 11.39 7.52 3.61
N LEU A 42 11.09 6.29 4.02
CA LEU A 42 10.69 5.20 3.13
C LEU A 42 9.42 5.58 2.34
N ASN A 43 8.37 6.02 3.03
CA ASN A 43 7.10 6.39 2.39
C ASN A 43 7.27 7.66 1.52
N VAL A 44 8.02 8.68 1.97
CA VAL A 44 8.33 9.88 1.18
C VAL A 44 9.13 9.52 -0.07
N THR A 45 10.13 8.65 0.04
CA THR A 45 10.88 8.15 -1.13
C THR A 45 9.90 7.49 -2.10
N GLY A 46 9.01 6.64 -1.60
CA GLY A 46 7.95 6.02 -2.40
C GLY A 46 7.08 7.03 -3.14
N ILE A 47 6.62 8.10 -2.47
CA ILE A 47 5.84 9.18 -3.11
C ILE A 47 6.62 9.83 -4.25
N LEU A 48 7.91 10.12 -4.05
CA LEU A 48 8.74 10.76 -5.06
C LEU A 48 8.98 9.83 -6.27
N VAL A 49 9.35 8.57 -6.03
CA VAL A 49 9.74 7.65 -7.10
C VAL A 49 8.54 7.00 -7.80
N PHE A 50 7.42 6.81 -7.11
CA PHE A 50 6.20 6.24 -7.69
C PHE A 50 5.20 7.31 -8.16
N GLY A 51 5.18 8.48 -7.52
CA GLY A 51 4.31 9.59 -7.93
C GLY A 51 4.99 10.53 -8.93
N LEU A 52 6.05 11.23 -8.49
CA LEU A 52 6.63 12.33 -9.27
C LEU A 52 7.44 11.83 -10.47
N LEU A 53 8.25 10.79 -10.32
CA LEU A 53 9.16 10.34 -11.38
C LEU A 53 8.43 9.93 -12.68
N PRO A 54 7.37 9.09 -12.67
CA PRO A 54 6.66 8.75 -13.90
C PRO A 54 5.96 9.92 -14.57
N LEU A 55 5.50 10.91 -13.79
CA LEU A 55 4.85 12.12 -14.33
C LEU A 55 5.79 12.99 -15.18
N LEU A 56 7.10 12.81 -15.04
CA LEU A 56 8.08 13.45 -15.92
C LEU A 56 8.12 12.83 -17.32
N TYR A 57 7.61 11.61 -17.49
CA TYR A 57 7.69 10.83 -18.74
C TYR A 57 6.33 10.52 -19.36
N TYR A 58 5.28 10.47 -18.55
CA TYR A 58 3.96 10.04 -18.96
C TYR A 58 2.90 11.02 -18.43
N PRO A 59 1.82 11.30 -19.18
CA PRO A 59 0.70 12.05 -18.67
C PRO A 59 0.07 11.32 -17.48
N LEU A 60 -0.52 12.07 -16.55
CA LEU A 60 -1.27 11.49 -15.44
C LEU A 60 -2.34 10.53 -16.00
N PRO A 61 -2.41 9.26 -15.58
CA PRO A 61 -3.46 8.36 -16.02
C PRO A 61 -4.81 8.91 -15.57
N GLU A 62 -5.87 8.53 -16.28
CA GLU A 62 -7.23 8.88 -15.89
C GLU A 62 -7.53 8.28 -14.51
N ILE A 63 -7.45 9.13 -13.48
CA ILE A 63 -7.66 8.70 -12.10
C ILE A 63 -9.14 8.43 -11.88
N LEU A 64 -10.00 9.32 -12.36
CA LEU A 64 -11.44 9.15 -12.23
C LEU A 64 -11.95 8.32 -13.42
N PRO A 65 -12.68 7.23 -13.16
CA PRO A 65 -13.37 6.52 -14.23
C PRO A 65 -14.42 7.45 -14.85
N ALA A 66 -14.52 7.46 -16.18
CA ALA A 66 -15.37 8.39 -16.92
C ALA A 66 -16.86 8.29 -16.53
N GLU A 67 -17.45 7.10 -16.66
CA GLU A 67 -18.83 6.82 -16.26
C GLU A 67 -18.93 5.43 -15.64
N LEU A 68 -19.27 5.37 -14.35
CA LEU A 68 -19.48 4.12 -13.64
C LEU A 68 -20.96 3.75 -13.60
N THR A 69 -21.25 2.50 -13.91
CA THR A 69 -22.56 1.90 -13.71
C THR A 69 -22.89 1.78 -12.21
N THR A 70 -24.18 1.73 -11.87
CA THR A 70 -24.63 1.47 -10.49
C THR A 70 -24.03 0.18 -9.93
N LEU A 71 -23.90 -0.87 -10.75
CA LEU A 71 -23.29 -2.13 -10.35
C LEU A 71 -21.81 -1.94 -9.96
N GLN A 72 -21.03 -1.21 -10.76
CA GLN A 72 -19.62 -0.92 -10.46
C GLN A 72 -19.47 -0.14 -9.14
N TRP A 73 -20.32 0.87 -8.89
CA TRP A 73 -20.32 1.58 -7.61
C TRP A 73 -20.63 0.67 -6.43
N LEU A 74 -21.67 -0.17 -6.54
CA LEU A 74 -22.04 -1.11 -5.48
C LEU A 74 -20.95 -2.16 -5.24
N SER A 75 -20.34 -2.68 -6.31
CA SER A 75 -19.21 -3.62 -6.21
C SER A 75 -17.99 -2.99 -5.54
N LEU A 76 -17.62 -1.76 -5.92
CA LEU A 76 -16.50 -1.04 -5.31
C LEU A 76 -16.76 -0.75 -3.83
N GLY A 77 -17.93 -0.19 -3.52
CA GLY A 77 -18.34 0.08 -2.13
C GLY A 77 -18.34 -1.19 -1.28
N GLY A 78 -18.91 -2.28 -1.81
CA GLY A 78 -18.92 -3.59 -1.17
C GLY A 78 -17.52 -4.14 -0.90
N LEU A 79 -16.61 -4.07 -1.88
CA LEU A 79 -15.21 -4.51 -1.73
C LEU A 79 -14.44 -3.67 -0.71
N VAL A 80 -14.61 -2.34 -0.73
CA VAL A 80 -13.97 -1.42 0.23
C VAL A 80 -14.45 -1.71 1.65
N LEU A 81 -15.76 -1.88 1.85
CA LEU A 81 -16.33 -2.21 3.16
C LEU A 81 -15.86 -3.59 3.64
N LEU A 82 -15.93 -4.61 2.78
CA LEU A 82 -15.49 -5.97 3.11
C LEU A 82 -14.00 -6.00 3.50
N THR A 83 -13.15 -5.33 2.73
CA THR A 83 -11.70 -5.26 2.97
C THR A 83 -11.40 -4.51 4.27
N SER A 84 -12.12 -3.41 4.54
CA SER A 84 -11.98 -2.65 5.79
C SER A 84 -12.38 -3.47 7.01
N CYS A 85 -13.51 -4.17 6.94
CA CYS A 85 -13.96 -5.06 8.01
C CYS A 85 -12.94 -6.17 8.25
N PHE A 86 -12.46 -6.82 7.19
CA PHE A 86 -11.46 -7.87 7.28
C PHE A 86 -10.16 -7.38 7.93
N ALA A 87 -9.65 -6.22 7.49
CA ALA A 87 -8.47 -5.58 8.07
C ALA A 87 -8.63 -5.30 9.57
N TYR A 88 -9.78 -4.74 9.95
CA TYR A 88 -10.12 -4.46 11.35
C TYR A 88 -10.09 -5.72 12.21
N PHE A 89 -10.75 -6.80 11.76
CA PHE A 89 -10.82 -8.05 12.52
C PHE A 89 -9.46 -8.74 12.66
N ILE A 90 -8.62 -8.69 11.62
CA ILE A 90 -7.25 -9.22 11.71
C ILE A 90 -6.44 -8.40 12.72
N ALA A 91 -6.50 -7.07 12.65
CA ALA A 91 -5.77 -6.20 13.55
C ALA A 91 -6.18 -6.42 15.02
N ASP A 92 -7.49 -6.50 15.32
CA ASP A 92 -7.97 -6.78 16.68
C ASP A 92 -7.51 -8.15 17.18
N LYS A 93 -7.53 -9.17 16.31
CA LYS A 93 -7.06 -10.52 16.65
C LYS A 93 -5.56 -10.54 16.95
N ASP A 94 -4.74 -9.88 16.15
CA ASP A 94 -3.29 -9.81 16.36
C ASP A 94 -2.96 -9.05 17.66
N LEU A 95 -3.69 -7.96 17.92
CA LEU A 95 -3.52 -7.15 19.13
C LEU A 95 -3.90 -7.85 20.43
N ARG A 96 -4.86 -8.78 20.40
CA ARG A 96 -5.21 -9.58 21.58
C ARG A 96 -4.16 -10.63 21.91
N LYS A 97 -3.39 -11.08 20.91
CA LYS A 97 -2.40 -12.14 21.08
C LYS A 97 -1.04 -11.61 21.54
N ASN A 98 -0.70 -10.40 21.12
CA ASN A 98 0.61 -9.81 21.38
C ASN A 98 0.50 -8.61 22.30
N VAL A 99 1.26 -8.61 23.40
CA VAL A 99 1.40 -7.44 24.27
C VAL A 99 2.44 -6.53 23.63
N VAL A 100 1.99 -5.55 22.84
CA VAL A 100 2.89 -4.61 22.17
C VAL A 100 3.20 -3.45 23.11
N ASN A 101 4.45 -3.36 23.55
CA ASN A 101 4.95 -2.18 24.26
C ASN A 101 5.27 -1.08 23.23
N VAL A 102 4.54 0.02 23.30
CA VAL A 102 4.64 1.11 22.33
C VAL A 102 5.33 2.32 22.96
N ASN A 103 6.35 2.87 22.29
CA ASN A 103 7.01 4.09 22.71
C ASN A 103 6.00 5.27 22.70
N PRO A 104 5.79 5.98 23.82
CA PRO A 104 4.85 7.09 23.90
C PRO A 104 5.11 8.21 22.88
N ALA A 105 6.34 8.35 22.39
CA ALA A 105 6.70 9.35 21.39
C ALA A 105 6.01 9.12 20.04
N ILE A 106 5.81 7.87 19.61
CA ILE A 106 5.13 7.56 18.34
C ILE A 106 3.61 7.72 18.47
N LEU A 107 3.10 7.79 19.69
CA LEU A 107 1.68 8.02 19.98
C LEU A 107 1.33 9.51 20.07
N LYS A 108 2.30 10.42 19.87
CA LYS A 108 2.03 11.86 19.81
C LYS A 108 1.17 12.19 18.58
N SER A 109 0.14 13.01 18.79
CA SER A 109 -0.83 13.37 17.73
C SER A 109 -0.16 13.94 16.47
N GLY A 110 0.86 14.79 16.64
CA GLY A 110 1.61 15.37 15.52
C GLY A 110 2.34 14.32 14.67
N PHE A 111 2.97 13.32 15.31
CA PHE A 111 3.62 12.24 14.58
C PHE A 111 2.60 11.34 13.87
N LEU A 112 1.53 10.94 14.55
CA LEU A 112 0.49 10.10 13.94
C LEU A 112 -0.17 10.78 12.74
N SER A 113 -0.50 12.07 12.86
CA SER A 113 -1.07 12.83 11.74
C SER A 113 -0.10 12.86 10.56
N LEU A 114 1.19 13.16 10.79
CA LEU A 114 2.19 13.14 9.73
C LEU A 114 2.32 11.74 9.11
N TYR A 115 2.40 10.70 9.94
CA TYR A 115 2.50 9.31 9.49
C TYR A 115 1.32 8.93 8.61
N PHE A 116 0.07 9.14 9.06
CA PHE A 116 -1.11 8.78 8.28
C PHE A 116 -1.21 9.57 6.98
N THR A 117 -0.92 10.86 6.99
CA THR A 117 -0.89 11.67 5.76
C THR A 117 0.12 11.11 4.77
N VAL A 118 1.37 10.93 5.19
CA VAL A 118 2.44 10.40 4.34
C VAL A 118 2.12 8.98 3.87
N ARG A 119 1.57 8.13 4.74
CA ARG A 119 1.21 6.75 4.44
C ARG A 119 0.09 6.64 3.40
N ILE A 120 -0.96 7.45 3.54
CA ILE A 120 -2.09 7.49 2.60
C ILE A 120 -1.61 7.99 1.23
N THR A 121 -0.82 9.07 1.19
CA THR A 121 -0.25 9.60 -0.06
C THR A 121 0.69 8.59 -0.71
N PHE A 122 1.51 7.89 0.07
CA PHE A 122 2.37 6.81 -0.44
C PHE A 122 1.54 5.69 -1.06
N ILE A 123 0.53 5.16 -0.38
CA ILE A 123 -0.31 4.08 -0.92
C ILE A 123 -1.02 4.54 -2.22
N ALA A 124 -1.55 5.77 -2.25
CA ALA A 124 -2.19 6.29 -3.44
C ALA A 124 -1.22 6.39 -4.63
N THR A 125 -0.06 7.01 -4.44
CA THR A 125 0.95 7.13 -5.51
C THR A 125 1.53 5.78 -5.93
N TYR A 126 1.72 4.87 -4.99
CA TYR A 126 2.13 3.50 -5.23
C TYR A 126 1.13 2.75 -6.10
N GLU A 127 -0.17 2.81 -5.80
CA GLU A 127 -1.20 2.13 -6.58
C GLU A 127 -1.40 2.79 -7.95
N ILE A 128 -1.32 4.13 -8.05
CA ILE A 128 -1.33 4.83 -9.34
C ILE A 128 -0.13 4.39 -10.20
N TRP A 129 1.04 4.20 -9.60
CA TRP A 129 2.21 3.69 -10.31
C TRP A 129 1.98 2.25 -10.80
N PHE A 130 1.57 1.35 -9.91
CA PHE A 130 1.43 -0.07 -10.26
C PHE A 130 0.26 -0.29 -11.22
N ARG A 131 -0.93 0.26 -10.93
CA ARG A 131 -2.19 -0.08 -11.61
C ARG A 131 -2.58 0.95 -12.66
N GLY A 132 -2.05 2.17 -12.59
CA GLY A 132 -2.30 3.22 -13.58
C GLY A 132 -1.20 3.25 -14.65
N PHE A 133 0.03 3.58 -14.26
CA PHE A 133 1.10 3.70 -15.24
C PHE A 133 1.61 2.33 -15.72
N PHE A 134 2.09 1.50 -14.79
CA PHE A 134 2.87 0.32 -15.14
C PHE A 134 2.01 -0.81 -15.72
N LEU A 135 0.84 -1.08 -15.12
CA LEU A 135 -0.08 -2.11 -15.61
C LEU A 135 -0.53 -1.82 -17.04
N PHE A 136 -1.07 -0.64 -17.31
CA PHE A 136 -1.57 -0.31 -18.65
C PHE A 136 -0.45 -0.23 -19.69
N PHE A 137 0.73 0.29 -19.33
CA PHE A 137 1.93 0.20 -20.18
C PHE A 137 2.25 -1.25 -20.57
N CYS A 138 2.16 -2.20 -19.62
CA CYS A 138 2.41 -3.60 -19.89
C CYS A 138 1.26 -4.27 -20.67
N ILE A 139 0.02 -3.84 -20.48
CA ILE A 139 -1.14 -4.33 -21.25
C ILE A 139 -0.94 -4.00 -22.72
N GLU A 140 -0.58 -2.76 -23.04
CA GLU A 140 -0.31 -2.32 -24.41
C GLU A 140 0.87 -3.07 -25.04
N SER A 141 1.89 -3.39 -24.23
CA SER A 141 3.13 -4.02 -24.72
C SER A 141 3.05 -5.56 -24.84
N PHE A 142 2.32 -6.22 -23.94
CA PHE A 142 2.40 -7.68 -23.75
C PHE A 142 1.05 -8.38 -23.59
N GLY A 143 -0.05 -7.63 -23.59
CA GLY A 143 -1.39 -8.12 -23.32
C GLY A 143 -1.71 -8.32 -21.84
N THR A 144 -3.00 -8.42 -21.53
CA THR A 144 -3.54 -8.36 -20.16
C THR A 144 -3.00 -9.45 -19.24
N ALA A 145 -2.98 -10.71 -19.66
CA ALA A 145 -2.55 -11.82 -18.81
C ALA A 145 -1.08 -11.66 -18.37
N THR A 146 -0.20 -11.35 -19.33
CA THR A 146 1.23 -11.13 -19.07
C THR A 146 1.45 -9.89 -18.21
N ALA A 147 0.73 -8.81 -18.46
CA ALA A 147 0.81 -7.57 -17.67
C ALA A 147 0.43 -7.81 -16.20
N VAL A 148 -0.66 -8.54 -15.95
CA VAL A 148 -1.07 -8.93 -14.59
C VAL A 148 0.00 -9.78 -13.92
N ALA A 149 0.55 -10.78 -14.61
CA ALA A 149 1.59 -11.64 -14.06
C ALA A 149 2.85 -10.85 -13.65
N ILE A 150 3.32 -9.94 -14.50
CA ILE A 150 4.48 -9.08 -14.22
C ILE A 150 4.18 -8.15 -13.03
N ASN A 151 3.00 -7.52 -13.02
CA ASN A 151 2.59 -6.60 -11.96
C ASN A 151 2.55 -7.30 -10.60
N VAL A 152 1.92 -8.47 -10.54
CA VAL A 152 1.81 -9.28 -9.32
C VAL A 152 3.18 -9.77 -8.87
N ALA A 153 4.05 -10.20 -9.78
CA ALA A 153 5.40 -10.64 -9.44
C ALA A 153 6.22 -9.51 -8.78
N LEU A 154 6.19 -8.30 -9.33
CA LEU A 154 6.85 -7.13 -8.75
C LEU A 154 6.21 -6.72 -7.41
N TYR A 155 4.89 -6.75 -7.32
CA TYR A 155 4.16 -6.45 -6.09
C TYR A 155 4.56 -7.40 -4.94
N VAL A 156 4.62 -8.70 -5.23
CA VAL A 156 5.08 -9.75 -4.30
C VAL A 156 6.54 -9.56 -3.93
N LEU A 157 7.41 -9.22 -4.89
CA LEU A 157 8.84 -8.99 -4.64
C LEU A 157 9.07 -7.84 -3.66
N LEU A 158 8.33 -6.72 -3.79
CA LEU A 158 8.41 -5.60 -2.85
C LEU A 158 7.91 -5.96 -1.44
N HIS A 159 7.11 -7.02 -1.31
CA HIS A 159 6.61 -7.50 -0.02
C HIS A 159 7.41 -8.68 0.55
N ALA A 160 8.42 -9.17 -0.15
CA ALA A 160 9.24 -10.31 0.29
C ALA A 160 9.95 -10.04 1.64
N VAL A 161 10.22 -8.77 1.96
CA VAL A 161 10.85 -8.34 3.22
C VAL A 161 9.89 -8.35 4.42
N ASN A 162 8.57 -8.47 4.21
CA ASN A 162 7.58 -8.45 5.28
C ASN A 162 7.24 -9.86 5.81
N GLY A 163 7.92 -10.90 5.32
CA GLY A 163 7.74 -12.28 5.74
C GLY A 163 6.82 -13.11 4.83
N LYS A 164 6.92 -14.44 4.98
CA LYS A 164 6.32 -15.40 4.04
C LYS A 164 4.80 -15.30 3.92
N ARG A 165 4.11 -15.15 5.05
CA ARG A 165 2.63 -15.11 5.08
C ARG A 165 2.10 -13.97 4.23
N GLU A 166 2.69 -12.79 4.38
CA GLU A 166 2.27 -11.61 3.65
C GLU A 166 2.65 -11.63 2.18
N MET A 167 3.88 -12.09 1.88
CA MET A 167 4.33 -12.29 0.51
C MET A 167 3.36 -13.21 -0.26
N LEU A 168 2.89 -14.29 0.36
CA LEU A 168 1.91 -15.19 -0.25
C LEU A 168 0.53 -14.55 -0.39
N SER A 169 0.07 -13.77 0.61
CA SER A 169 -1.19 -13.02 0.53
C SER A 169 -1.17 -11.93 -0.54
N CYS A 170 0.01 -11.44 -0.94
CA CYS A 170 0.15 -10.46 -2.00
C CYS A 170 -0.22 -10.99 -3.39
N ILE A 171 -0.16 -12.31 -3.62
CA ILE A 171 -0.54 -12.91 -4.90
C ILE A 171 -2.04 -12.71 -5.18
N PRO A 172 -2.98 -13.26 -4.38
CA PRO A 172 -4.41 -13.10 -4.64
C PRO A 172 -4.85 -11.63 -4.53
N PHE A 173 -4.27 -10.86 -3.59
CA PHE A 173 -4.59 -9.45 -3.45
C PHE A 173 -4.12 -8.64 -4.66
N GLY A 174 -2.89 -8.88 -5.15
CA GLY A 174 -2.36 -8.21 -6.33
C GLY A 174 -3.16 -8.51 -7.60
N ILE A 175 -3.62 -9.76 -7.77
CA ILE A 175 -4.51 -10.14 -8.88
C ILE A 175 -5.83 -9.38 -8.78
N LEU A 176 -6.45 -9.32 -7.60
CA LEU A 176 -7.67 -8.55 -7.36
C LEU A 176 -7.49 -7.08 -7.74
N LEU A 177 -6.42 -6.43 -7.28
CA LEU A 177 -6.14 -5.02 -7.56
C LEU A 177 -5.94 -4.76 -9.06
N CYS A 178 -5.28 -5.67 -9.78
CA CYS A 178 -5.15 -5.55 -11.23
C CYS A 178 -6.50 -5.75 -11.93
N ALA A 179 -7.31 -6.72 -11.50
CA ALA A 179 -8.61 -6.99 -12.10
C ALA A 179 -9.57 -5.81 -11.96
N VAL A 180 -9.64 -5.18 -10.77
CA VAL A 180 -10.46 -3.98 -10.58
C VAL A 180 -9.92 -2.79 -11.35
N ALA A 181 -8.60 -2.63 -11.47
CA ALA A 181 -8.03 -1.54 -12.24
C ALA A 181 -8.37 -1.65 -13.73
N VAL A 182 -8.29 -2.86 -14.29
CA VAL A 182 -8.68 -3.12 -15.68
C VAL A 182 -10.18 -2.94 -15.88
N TRP A 183 -11.03 -3.47 -14.98
CA TRP A 183 -12.48 -3.40 -15.15
C TRP A 183 -13.04 -1.97 -15.06
N PHE A 184 -12.39 -1.10 -14.30
CA PHE A 184 -12.78 0.30 -14.15
C PHE A 184 -11.97 1.24 -15.04
N GLU A 185 -10.99 0.72 -15.79
CA GLU A 185 -10.03 1.48 -16.59
C GLU A 185 -9.36 2.62 -15.78
N SER A 186 -9.13 2.37 -14.48
CA SER A 186 -8.68 3.38 -13.53
C SER A 186 -7.93 2.74 -12.37
N PRO A 187 -6.85 3.38 -11.85
CA PRO A 187 -6.18 2.92 -10.65
C PRO A 187 -6.94 3.22 -9.35
N LEU A 188 -7.94 4.11 -9.37
CA LEU A 188 -8.61 4.59 -8.16
C LEU A 188 -9.29 3.48 -7.34
N PRO A 189 -10.01 2.51 -7.93
CA PRO A 189 -10.53 1.36 -7.19
C PRO A 189 -9.45 0.61 -6.41
N ALA A 190 -8.27 0.41 -7.02
CA ALA A 190 -7.16 -0.26 -6.36
C ALA A 190 -6.59 0.58 -5.20
N VAL A 191 -6.46 1.90 -5.38
CA VAL A 191 -6.10 2.85 -4.31
C VAL A 191 -7.05 2.71 -3.13
N LEU A 192 -8.36 2.78 -3.38
CA LEU A 192 -9.38 2.73 -2.32
C LEU A 192 -9.38 1.39 -1.58
N ILE A 193 -9.27 0.27 -2.30
CA ILE A 193 -9.22 -1.06 -1.69
C ILE A 193 -7.94 -1.25 -0.87
N HIS A 194 -6.79 -0.76 -1.33
CA HIS A 194 -5.54 -0.88 -0.57
C HIS A 194 -5.53 0.04 0.67
N LEU A 195 -6.09 1.25 0.58
CA LEU A 195 -6.31 2.11 1.74
C LEU A 195 -7.26 1.46 2.75
N ALA A 196 -8.34 0.83 2.27
CA ALA A 196 -9.29 0.08 3.07
C ALA A 196 -8.64 -1.10 3.81
N LEU A 197 -7.58 -1.70 3.25
CA LEU A 197 -6.81 -2.72 3.95
C LEU A 197 -5.87 -2.12 5.01
N THR A 198 -5.14 -1.06 4.65
CA THR A 198 -4.02 -0.58 5.47
C THR A 198 -4.45 0.35 6.60
N VAL A 199 -5.35 1.31 6.33
CA VAL A 199 -5.70 2.34 7.31
C VAL A 199 -6.45 1.75 8.51
N PRO A 200 -7.50 0.93 8.35
CA PRO A 200 -8.18 0.32 9.49
C PRO A 200 -7.27 -0.57 10.33
N TYR A 201 -6.33 -1.27 9.68
CA TYR A 201 -5.30 -2.06 10.35
C TYR A 201 -4.41 -1.17 11.23
N ASP A 202 -3.84 -0.12 10.65
CA ASP A 202 -2.94 0.81 11.36
C ASP A 202 -3.65 1.60 12.48
N VAL A 203 -4.94 1.95 12.30
CA VAL A 203 -5.72 2.71 13.29
C VAL A 203 -6.02 1.91 14.56
N GLN A 204 -6.16 0.58 14.49
CA GLN A 204 -6.38 -0.23 15.70
C GLN A 204 -5.23 -0.08 16.70
N PHE A 205 -4.02 0.22 16.23
CA PHE A 205 -2.86 0.40 17.08
C PHE A 205 -2.90 1.69 17.89
N VAL A 206 -3.55 2.75 17.38
CA VAL A 206 -3.77 3.98 18.14
C VAL A 206 -4.69 3.73 19.34
N ARG A 207 -5.61 2.74 19.25
CA ARG A 207 -6.51 2.39 20.35
C ARG A 207 -5.81 1.72 21.54
N ILE A 208 -4.62 1.14 21.36
CA ILE A 208 -3.82 0.60 22.49
C ILE A 208 -3.54 1.71 23.50
N LYS A 209 -3.25 2.94 23.03
CA LYS A 209 -3.05 4.14 23.85
C LYS A 209 -4.23 4.43 24.79
N SER A 210 -5.46 4.05 24.42
CA SER A 210 -6.64 4.35 25.23
C SER A 210 -6.93 3.29 26.29
N LYS A 211 -6.34 2.09 26.20
CA LYS A 211 -6.51 1.02 27.20
C LYS A 211 -5.47 1.06 28.31
N SER A 212 -4.37 1.78 28.12
CA SER A 212 -3.30 1.95 29.12
C SER A 212 -3.44 3.22 29.97
N ARG A 213 -4.64 3.81 30.04
CA ARG A 213 -4.99 4.94 30.90
C ARG A 213 -6.10 4.54 31.84
#